data_AF-A0A7S1SHA1-F1
#
_entry.id   AF-A0A7S1SHA1-F1
#
_cell.length_a   1.000
_cell.length_b   1.000
_cell.length_c   1.000
_cell.angle_alpha   90.00
_cell.angle_beta   90.00
_cell.angle_gamma   90.00
#
_symmetry.space_group_name_H-M   'P 1'
#
loop_
_entity.id
_entity.type
_entity.pdbx_description
1 polymer ?
#
loop_
_entity_poly.entity_id
_entity_poly.type
_entity_poly.pdbx_seq_one_letter_code
_entity_poly.pdbx_strand_id
1 'polypeptide(L)'
;VAPKLADVLSVLGMTSGTEGARDTLRYRLTGGSGQPIGAWGHEYVRHIAGEISAEFKERAEKETEEKAPEVADLLELVREIIPYHMSHNAEPEAVDLLVEVEQLELLLEHTDEKNYTRTCLYLVSCCNYLPEPDNVTVLRTALSIYRKQGKFVDAMRVALKMNSKDDVEATF
;
A
#
# COMPACT_ATOMS: atom_id res chain seq x y z
N VAL A 1 -18.16 21.52 12.26
CA VAL A 1 -17.50 20.90 13.44
C VAL A 1 -16.00 21.09 13.25
N ALA A 2 -15.26 21.54 14.27
CA ALA A 2 -13.85 21.90 14.09
C ALA A 2 -13.04 20.71 13.53
N PRO A 3 -12.18 20.88 12.51
CA PRO A 3 -11.43 19.80 11.85
C PRO A 3 -10.66 18.92 12.86
N LYS A 4 -10.12 19.54 13.90
CA LYS A 4 -9.42 18.87 15.01
C LYS A 4 -10.26 17.88 15.83
N LEU A 5 -11.58 18.08 15.91
CA LEU A 5 -12.47 17.17 16.63
C LEU A 5 -12.76 15.91 15.81
N ALA A 6 -12.76 16.03 14.48
CA ALA A 6 -12.95 14.88 13.60
C ALA A 6 -11.73 13.94 13.64
N ASP A 7 -10.50 14.45 13.77
CA ASP A 7 -9.32 13.59 13.99
C ASP A 7 -9.44 12.78 15.30
N VAL A 8 -9.92 13.39 16.38
CA VAL A 8 -10.15 12.67 17.65
C VAL A 8 -11.28 11.65 17.53
N LEU A 9 -12.36 12.00 16.82
CA LEU A 9 -13.46 11.06 16.55
C LEU A 9 -13.04 9.90 15.66
N SER A 10 -12.11 10.12 14.71
CA SER A 10 -11.50 9.06 13.91
C SER A 10 -10.82 8.03 14.82
N VAL A 11 -9.97 8.47 15.75
CA VAL A 11 -9.29 7.55 16.68
C VAL A 11 -10.26 6.82 17.60
N LEU A 12 -11.27 7.52 18.13
CA LEU A 12 -12.30 6.87 18.96
C LEU A 12 -13.09 5.84 18.17
N GLY A 13 -13.33 6.08 16.88
CA GLY A 13 -13.99 5.19 15.93
C GLY A 13 -13.39 3.77 15.91
N MET A 14 -12.07 3.63 16.09
CA MET A 14 -11.42 2.32 16.18
C MET A 14 -11.95 1.43 17.31
N THR A 15 -12.38 2.05 18.42
CA THR A 15 -12.73 1.34 19.66
C THR A 15 -14.23 1.32 19.92
N SER A 16 -14.95 2.34 19.45
CA SER A 16 -16.38 2.53 19.70
C SER A 16 -17.23 2.53 18.43
N GLY A 17 -16.61 2.35 17.27
CA GLY A 17 -17.30 2.30 15.98
C GLY A 17 -18.17 1.05 15.85
N THR A 18 -19.24 1.16 15.08
CA THR A 18 -19.99 -0.03 14.66
C THR A 18 -19.19 -0.78 13.61
N GLU A 19 -19.02 -2.09 13.81
CA GLU A 19 -18.26 -2.94 12.89
C GLU A 19 -18.81 -2.82 11.46
N GLY A 20 -17.93 -2.52 10.49
CA GLY A 20 -18.30 -2.32 9.09
C GLY A 20 -18.79 -0.92 8.71
N ALA A 21 -18.99 0.00 9.66
CA ALA A 21 -19.41 1.37 9.34
C ALA A 21 -18.26 2.27 8.85
N ARG A 22 -17.00 1.85 9.05
CA ARG A 22 -15.78 2.57 8.65
C ARG A 22 -15.77 4.01 9.16
N ASP A 23 -16.20 4.18 10.41
CA ASP A 23 -16.33 5.48 11.06
C ASP A 23 -14.95 6.18 11.15
N THR A 24 -13.90 5.39 11.38
CA THR A 24 -12.50 5.84 11.47
C THR A 24 -12.07 6.60 10.22
N LEU A 25 -12.24 5.98 9.05
CA LEU A 25 -11.94 6.55 7.73
C LEU A 25 -12.84 7.74 7.42
N ARG A 26 -14.15 7.63 7.69
CA ARG A 26 -15.11 8.72 7.44
C ARG A 26 -14.73 9.99 8.19
N TYR A 27 -14.41 9.87 9.49
CA TYR A 27 -13.99 11.03 10.28
C TYR A 27 -12.62 11.54 9.85
N ARG A 28 -11.71 10.67 9.41
CA ARG A 28 -10.40 11.09 8.87
C ARG A 28 -10.53 11.92 7.59
N LEU A 29 -11.37 11.49 6.66
CA LEU A 29 -11.67 12.24 5.43
C LEU A 29 -12.36 13.59 5.73
N THR A 30 -13.21 13.64 6.76
CA THR A 30 -13.95 14.86 7.15
C THR A 30 -13.07 15.85 7.93
N GLY A 31 -12.10 15.36 8.71
CA GLY A 31 -11.27 16.17 9.61
C GLY A 31 -10.23 17.03 8.91
N GLY A 32 -9.95 16.76 7.63
CA GLY A 32 -8.86 17.41 6.91
C GLY A 32 -7.49 16.97 7.43
N SER A 33 -6.47 17.03 6.57
CA SER A 33 -5.10 16.55 6.78
C SER A 33 -4.27 17.36 7.81
N GLY A 34 -4.91 17.97 8.81
CA GLY A 34 -4.24 18.88 9.75
C GLY A 34 -3.21 18.21 10.67
N GLN A 35 -3.26 16.89 10.82
CA GLN A 35 -2.28 16.09 11.58
C GLN A 35 -1.68 14.98 10.71
N PRO A 36 -0.37 14.68 10.88
CA PRO A 36 0.25 13.58 10.16
C PRO A 36 -0.42 12.26 10.53
N ILE A 37 -0.58 11.36 9.55
CA ILE A 37 -1.30 10.09 9.72
C ILE A 37 -0.75 9.23 10.87
N GLY A 38 0.56 9.31 11.12
CA GLY A 38 1.24 8.59 12.20
C GLY A 38 1.11 9.20 13.60
N ALA A 39 0.40 10.32 13.80
CA ALA A 39 0.33 11.03 15.08
C ALA A 39 -0.21 10.15 16.23
N TRP A 40 -1.09 9.19 15.90
CA TRP A 40 -1.73 8.29 16.85
C TRP A 40 -1.09 6.90 16.91
N GLY A 41 0.04 6.73 16.21
CA GLY A 41 0.85 5.51 16.24
C GLY A 41 0.43 4.43 15.24
N HIS A 42 1.19 3.33 15.25
CA HIS A 42 1.09 2.27 14.24
C HIS A 42 -0.26 1.58 14.16
N GLU A 43 -0.91 1.34 15.29
CA GLU A 43 -2.19 0.61 15.30
C GLU A 43 -3.29 1.41 14.61
N TYR A 44 -3.30 2.73 14.79
CA TYR A 44 -4.22 3.62 14.09
C TYR A 44 -4.01 3.57 12.58
N VAL A 45 -2.76 3.68 12.14
CA VAL A 45 -2.41 3.61 10.72
C VAL A 45 -2.79 2.26 10.12
N ARG A 46 -2.53 1.15 10.84
CA ARG A 46 -2.92 -0.20 10.43
C ARG A 46 -4.44 -0.34 10.29
N HIS A 47 -5.20 0.17 11.26
CA HIS A 47 -6.65 0.10 11.24
C HIS A 47 -7.24 0.88 10.06
N ILE A 48 -6.76 2.12 9.84
CA ILE A 48 -7.20 2.93 8.72
C ILE A 48 -6.79 2.32 7.39
N ALA A 49 -5.58 1.77 7.25
CA ALA A 49 -5.16 1.09 6.03
C ALA A 49 -6.13 -0.05 5.66
N GLY A 50 -6.57 -0.85 6.64
CA GLY A 50 -7.57 -1.89 6.42
C GLY A 50 -8.95 -1.36 6.00
N GLU A 51 -9.41 -0.26 6.62
CA GLU A 51 -10.65 0.39 6.20
C GLU A 51 -10.54 0.99 4.78
N ILE A 52 -9.41 1.58 4.43
CA ILE A 52 -9.13 2.11 3.08
C ILE A 52 -9.20 0.98 2.06
N SER A 53 -8.53 -0.15 2.28
CA SER A 53 -8.56 -1.28 1.37
C SER A 53 -9.97 -1.82 1.16
N ALA A 54 -10.76 -1.93 2.23
CA ALA A 54 -12.13 -2.42 2.15
C ALA A 54 -13.05 -1.42 1.42
N GLU A 55 -12.92 -0.13 1.72
CA GLU A 55 -13.67 0.93 1.03
C GLU A 55 -13.28 1.03 -0.44
N PHE A 56 -11.99 0.92 -0.77
CA PHE A 56 -11.48 0.95 -2.14
C PHE A 56 -12.11 -0.17 -2.98
N LYS A 57 -12.10 -1.42 -2.48
CA LYS A 57 -12.72 -2.56 -3.15
C LYS A 57 -14.21 -2.33 -3.39
N GLU A 58 -14.93 -1.83 -2.37
CA GLU A 58 -16.37 -1.57 -2.50
C GLU A 58 -16.68 -0.41 -3.47
N ARG A 59 -15.86 0.65 -3.51
CA ARG A 59 -16.00 1.76 -4.46
C ARG A 59 -15.67 1.31 -5.89
N ALA A 60 -14.61 0.52 -6.06
CA ALA A 60 -14.19 -0.04 -7.34
C ALA A 60 -15.26 -0.99 -7.93
N GLU A 61 -15.87 -1.85 -7.12
CA GLU A 61 -16.97 -2.73 -7.55
C GLU A 61 -18.25 -1.97 -7.93
N LYS A 62 -18.46 -0.79 -7.35
CA LYS A 62 -19.63 0.06 -7.58
C LYS A 62 -19.43 1.07 -8.71
N GLU A 63 -18.30 1.08 -9.39
CA GLU A 63 -18.02 2.01 -10.49
C GLU A 63 -19.04 1.88 -11.63
N THR A 64 -20.06 2.73 -11.54
CA THR A 64 -20.82 3.27 -12.67
C THR A 64 -20.18 4.62 -12.96
N GLU A 65 -19.92 4.95 -14.23
CA GLU A 65 -19.03 5.98 -14.81
C GLU A 65 -18.99 7.42 -14.19
N GLU A 66 -19.79 7.76 -13.17
CA GLU A 66 -19.90 9.11 -12.59
C GLU A 66 -19.12 9.34 -11.27
N LYS A 67 -18.42 8.34 -10.70
CA LYS A 67 -17.82 8.39 -9.34
C LYS A 67 -16.29 8.34 -9.22
N ALA A 68 -15.54 8.58 -10.30
CA ALA A 68 -14.08 8.69 -10.28
C ALA A 68 -13.47 9.61 -9.18
N PRO A 69 -14.08 10.75 -8.75
CA PRO A 69 -13.50 11.56 -7.67
C PRO A 69 -13.57 10.91 -6.28
N GLU A 70 -14.34 9.82 -6.08
CA GLU A 70 -14.44 9.11 -4.80
C GLU A 70 -13.30 8.11 -4.56
N VAL A 71 -12.37 7.90 -5.49
CA VAL A 71 -11.20 7.02 -5.22
C VAL A 71 -9.94 7.84 -4.96
N ALA A 72 -9.90 9.07 -5.49
CA ALA A 72 -8.75 9.95 -5.36
C ALA A 72 -8.45 10.35 -3.91
N ASP A 73 -9.47 10.55 -3.07
CA ASP A 73 -9.35 10.86 -1.64
C ASP A 73 -8.68 9.71 -0.87
N LEU A 74 -9.02 8.47 -1.19
CA LEU A 74 -8.39 7.28 -0.61
C LEU A 74 -6.92 7.17 -1.04
N LEU A 75 -6.63 7.41 -2.32
CA LEU A 75 -5.26 7.36 -2.84
C LEU A 75 -4.36 8.46 -2.24
N GLU A 76 -4.90 9.65 -1.94
CA GLU A 76 -4.17 10.68 -1.21
C GLU A 76 -3.77 10.20 0.19
N LEU A 77 -4.67 9.53 0.93
CA LEU A 77 -4.34 8.95 2.22
C LEU A 77 -3.30 7.83 2.11
N VAL A 78 -3.40 6.97 1.08
CA VAL A 78 -2.38 5.92 0.83
C VAL A 78 -1.00 6.55 0.65
N ARG A 79 -0.89 7.64 -0.13
CA ARG A 79 0.38 8.36 -0.32
C ARG A 79 0.97 8.93 0.97
N GLU A 80 0.16 9.24 1.98
CA GLU A 80 0.65 9.61 3.31
C GLU A 80 1.09 8.39 4.15
N ILE A 81 0.40 7.26 4.00
CA ILE A 81 0.61 6.03 4.79
C ILE A 81 1.88 5.29 4.35
N ILE A 82 2.16 5.18 3.05
CA ILE A 82 3.29 4.40 2.55
C ILE A 82 4.65 4.90 3.07
N PRO A 83 4.98 6.21 3.00
CA PRO A 83 6.23 6.71 3.59
C PRO A 83 6.32 6.43 5.09
N TYR A 84 5.20 6.52 5.81
CA TYR A 84 5.17 6.22 7.24
C TYR A 84 5.49 4.75 7.51
N HIS A 85 4.87 3.79 6.81
CA HIS A 85 5.17 2.38 6.98
C HIS A 85 6.61 2.03 6.60
N MET A 86 7.10 2.54 5.46
CA MET A 86 8.46 2.27 4.96
C MET A 86 9.55 2.85 5.88
N SER A 87 9.29 3.98 6.55
CA SER A 87 10.24 4.58 7.52
C SER A 87 10.24 3.91 8.89
N HIS A 88 9.20 3.14 9.22
CA HIS A 88 9.02 2.51 10.53
C HIS A 88 9.11 0.98 10.49
N ASN A 89 9.80 0.42 9.49
CA ASN A 89 10.01 -1.02 9.36
C ASN A 89 8.72 -1.85 9.20
N ALA A 90 7.65 -1.24 8.69
CA ALA A 90 6.37 -1.88 8.38
C ALA A 90 6.26 -2.09 6.86
N GLU A 91 7.35 -2.55 6.23
CA GLU A 91 7.37 -2.81 4.78
C GLU A 91 6.31 -3.85 4.33
N PRO A 92 6.06 -4.95 5.07
CA PRO A 92 4.99 -5.89 4.72
C PRO A 92 3.62 -5.21 4.65
N GLU A 93 3.28 -4.38 5.64
CA GLU A 93 1.99 -3.67 5.70
C GLU A 93 1.85 -2.66 4.54
N ALA A 94 2.94 -1.99 4.17
CA ALA A 94 2.95 -1.10 3.00
C ALA A 94 2.69 -1.87 1.70
N VAL A 95 3.33 -3.03 1.53
CA VAL A 95 3.13 -3.88 0.35
C VAL A 95 1.70 -4.41 0.29
N ASP A 96 1.17 -4.93 1.40
CA ASP A 96 -0.20 -5.45 1.45
C ASP A 96 -1.22 -4.37 1.04
N LEU A 97 -1.11 -3.17 1.61
CA LEU A 97 -1.98 -2.04 1.26
C LEU A 97 -1.89 -1.71 -0.24
N LEU A 98 -0.67 -1.62 -0.79
CA LEU A 98 -0.46 -1.29 -2.21
C LEU A 98 -0.95 -2.38 -3.19
N VAL A 99 -0.88 -3.66 -2.79
CA VAL A 99 -1.47 -4.76 -3.56
C VAL A 99 -2.99 -4.61 -3.56
N GLU A 100 -3.60 -4.31 -2.42
CA GLU A 100 -5.06 -4.20 -2.30
C GLU A 100 -5.66 -2.99 -3.01
N VAL A 101 -4.90 -1.89 -3.14
CA VAL A 101 -5.31 -0.71 -3.92
C VAL A 101 -4.77 -0.69 -5.35
N GLU A 102 -4.12 -1.76 -5.81
CA GLU A 102 -3.56 -1.89 -7.16
C GLU A 102 -2.58 -0.75 -7.55
N GLN A 103 -1.80 -0.23 -6.59
CA GLN A 103 -0.86 0.90 -6.78
C GLN A 103 0.60 0.52 -6.41
N LEU A 104 1.01 -0.71 -6.72
CA LEU A 104 2.35 -1.24 -6.41
C LEU A 104 3.51 -0.37 -6.94
N GLU A 105 3.30 0.43 -7.98
CA GLU A 105 4.33 1.29 -8.56
C GLU A 105 4.88 2.32 -7.56
N LEU A 106 4.05 2.81 -6.62
CA LEU A 106 4.44 3.75 -5.57
C LEU A 106 5.54 3.20 -4.66
N LEU A 107 5.65 1.87 -4.55
CA LEU A 107 6.68 1.22 -3.77
C LEU A 107 8.09 1.55 -4.29
N LEU A 108 8.24 1.75 -5.61
CA LEU A 108 9.53 2.08 -6.22
C LEU A 108 10.08 3.42 -5.74
N GLU A 109 9.22 4.39 -5.45
CA GLU A 109 9.61 5.72 -4.99
C GLU A 109 10.09 5.71 -3.53
N HIS A 110 9.52 4.83 -2.71
CA HIS A 110 9.79 4.77 -1.26
C HIS A 110 10.77 3.65 -0.84
N THR A 111 11.34 2.93 -1.81
CA THR A 111 12.33 1.88 -1.54
C THR A 111 13.76 2.41 -1.63
N ASP A 112 14.51 2.19 -0.54
CA ASP A 112 15.88 2.61 -0.24
C ASP A 112 16.78 1.40 0.11
N GLU A 113 18.09 1.64 0.26
CA GLU A 113 19.08 0.61 0.60
C GLU A 113 18.80 -0.11 1.94
N LYS A 114 18.04 0.49 2.86
CA LYS A 114 17.76 -0.09 4.18
C LYS A 114 16.54 -1.03 4.19
N ASN A 115 15.60 -0.82 3.28
CA ASN A 115 14.29 -1.49 3.29
C ASN A 115 14.10 -2.45 2.09
N TYR A 116 14.88 -2.29 1.01
CA TYR A 116 14.72 -3.13 -0.20
C TYR A 116 14.81 -4.63 0.08
N THR A 117 15.72 -5.06 0.96
CA THR A 117 15.92 -6.48 1.26
C THR A 117 14.66 -7.11 1.84
N ARG A 118 14.02 -6.42 2.80
CA ARG A 118 12.78 -6.89 3.45
C ARG A 118 11.60 -6.81 2.49
N THR A 119 11.50 -5.70 1.77
CA THR A 119 10.44 -5.45 0.78
C THR A 119 10.45 -6.52 -0.32
N CYS A 120 11.60 -6.76 -0.95
CA CYS A 120 11.70 -7.76 -2.01
C CYS A 120 11.52 -9.20 -1.51
N LEU A 121 12.02 -9.52 -0.30
CA LEU A 121 11.79 -10.84 0.30
C LEU A 121 10.29 -11.09 0.51
N TYR A 122 9.57 -10.07 0.97
CA TYR A 122 8.13 -10.13 1.15
C TYR A 122 7.40 -10.30 -0.19
N LEU A 123 7.67 -9.46 -1.20
CA LEU A 123 7.10 -9.57 -2.55
C LEU A 123 7.31 -10.97 -3.17
N VAL A 124 8.53 -11.51 -3.10
CA VAL A 124 8.85 -12.84 -3.64
C VAL A 124 8.09 -13.96 -2.90
N SER A 125 7.80 -13.76 -1.61
CA SER A 125 7.00 -14.68 -0.80
C SER A 125 5.51 -14.58 -1.15
N CYS A 126 4.98 -13.36 -1.32
CA CYS A 126 3.59 -13.12 -1.72
C CYS A 126 3.24 -13.75 -3.07
N CYS A 127 4.19 -13.79 -4.01
CA CYS A 127 4.02 -14.45 -5.30
C CYS A 127 3.54 -15.92 -5.21
N ASN A 128 3.86 -16.65 -4.12
CA ASN A 128 3.42 -18.04 -3.96
C ASN A 128 1.93 -18.17 -3.56
N TYR A 129 1.31 -17.07 -3.12
CA TYR A 129 -0.06 -17.04 -2.60
C TYR A 129 -1.00 -16.23 -3.50
N LEU A 130 -0.47 -15.48 -4.46
CA LEU A 130 -1.24 -14.68 -5.39
C LEU A 130 -1.55 -15.48 -6.66
N PRO A 131 -2.78 -15.35 -7.21
CA PRO A 131 -3.10 -15.91 -8.51
C PRO A 131 -2.38 -15.17 -9.65
N GLU A 132 -2.36 -15.78 -10.84
CA GLU A 132 -2.06 -15.04 -12.07
C GLU A 132 -3.26 -14.13 -12.41
N PRO A 133 -3.06 -12.84 -12.77
CA PRO A 133 -1.80 -12.19 -13.16
C PRO A 133 -1.01 -11.47 -12.03
N ASP A 134 -1.58 -11.33 -10.83
CA ASP A 134 -1.02 -10.48 -9.76
C ASP A 134 0.36 -10.95 -9.29
N ASN A 135 0.59 -12.26 -9.30
CA ASN A 135 1.89 -12.85 -8.99
C ASN A 135 3.03 -12.32 -9.89
N VAL A 136 2.77 -12.13 -11.20
CA VAL A 136 3.72 -11.59 -12.18
C VAL A 136 3.96 -10.11 -11.90
N THR A 137 2.92 -9.34 -11.59
CA THR A 137 3.02 -7.92 -11.25
C THR A 137 3.91 -7.69 -10.02
N VAL A 138 3.73 -8.51 -8.98
CA VAL A 138 4.55 -8.46 -7.76
C VAL A 138 6.01 -8.82 -8.04
N LEU A 139 6.28 -9.85 -8.85
CA LEU A 139 7.65 -10.20 -9.25
C LEU A 139 8.29 -9.11 -10.12
N ARG A 140 7.55 -8.49 -11.04
CA ARG A 140 8.03 -7.39 -11.89
C ARG A 140 8.39 -6.15 -11.06
N THR A 141 7.60 -5.87 -10.02
CA THR A 141 7.90 -4.81 -9.06
C THR A 141 9.18 -5.12 -8.28
N ALA A 142 9.32 -6.34 -7.77
CA ALA A 142 10.54 -6.77 -7.07
C ALA A 142 11.79 -6.70 -7.96
N LEU A 143 11.67 -7.11 -9.24
CA LEU A 143 12.74 -6.99 -10.23
C LEU A 143 13.15 -5.53 -10.44
N SER A 144 12.18 -4.64 -10.57
CA SER A 144 12.41 -3.20 -10.75
C SER A 144 13.14 -2.59 -9.53
N ILE A 145 12.76 -2.99 -8.32
CA ILE A 145 13.47 -2.60 -7.08
C ILE A 145 14.91 -3.11 -7.10
N TYR A 146 15.14 -4.39 -7.39
CA TYR A 146 16.50 -4.94 -7.41
C TYR A 146 17.39 -4.27 -8.44
N ARG A 147 16.85 -3.92 -9.62
CA ARG A 147 17.59 -3.16 -10.64
C ARG A 147 17.91 -1.74 -10.18
N LYS A 148 16.95 -1.04 -9.55
CA LYS A 148 17.18 0.29 -8.96
C LYS A 148 18.33 0.28 -7.94
N GLN A 149 18.43 -0.79 -7.15
CA GLN A 149 19.47 -0.97 -6.13
C GLN A 149 20.77 -1.63 -6.65
N GLY A 150 20.90 -1.87 -7.96
CA GLY A 150 22.09 -2.47 -8.57
C GLY A 150 22.35 -3.93 -8.18
N LYS A 151 21.34 -4.65 -7.70
CA LYS A 151 21.42 -6.07 -7.29
C LYS A 151 21.04 -7.00 -8.44
N PHE A 152 21.87 -7.03 -9.48
CA PHE A 152 21.60 -7.78 -10.71
C PHE A 152 21.47 -9.30 -10.50
N VAL A 153 22.22 -9.89 -9.55
CA VAL A 153 22.13 -11.33 -9.26
C VAL A 153 20.74 -11.71 -8.72
N ASP A 154 20.21 -10.91 -7.77
CA ASP A 154 18.88 -11.15 -7.23
C ASP A 154 17.78 -10.80 -8.24
N ALA A 155 17.99 -9.76 -9.05
CA ALA A 155 17.10 -9.43 -10.18
C ALA A 155 16.99 -10.61 -11.17
N MET A 156 18.12 -11.23 -11.52
CA MET A 156 18.16 -12.40 -12.41
C MET A 156 17.41 -13.59 -11.80
N ARG A 157 17.55 -13.84 -10.49
CA ARG A 157 16.80 -14.91 -9.80
C ARG A 157 15.29 -14.69 -9.89
N VAL A 158 14.83 -13.45 -9.74
CA VAL A 158 13.41 -13.09 -9.89
C VAL A 158 12.96 -13.23 -11.34
N ALA A 159 13.76 -12.77 -12.31
CA ALA A 159 13.46 -12.88 -13.74
C ALA A 159 13.32 -14.35 -14.18
N LEU A 160 14.20 -15.24 -13.69
CA LEU A 160 14.12 -16.68 -13.92
C LEU A 160 12.86 -17.28 -13.30
N LYS A 161 12.46 -16.84 -12.10
CA LYS A 161 11.20 -17.27 -11.45
C LYS A 161 9.97 -16.86 -12.27
N MET A 162 10.02 -15.71 -12.93
CA MET A 162 8.97 -15.21 -13.83
C MET A 162 9.00 -15.87 -15.22
N ASN A 163 10.05 -16.64 -15.56
CA ASN A 163 10.26 -17.28 -16.85
C ASN A 163 10.16 -16.32 -18.06
N SER A 164 10.53 -15.05 -17.88
CA SER A 164 10.51 -14.02 -18.92
C SER A 164 11.90 -13.86 -19.51
N LYS A 165 12.08 -14.22 -20.79
CA LYS A 165 13.38 -14.12 -21.47
C LYS A 165 13.85 -12.67 -21.59
N ASP A 166 12.95 -11.76 -21.93
CA ASP A 166 13.28 -10.33 -22.13
C ASP A 166 13.78 -9.70 -20.82
N ASP A 167 13.15 -10.04 -19.70
CA ASP A 167 13.56 -9.53 -18.38
C ASP A 167 14.87 -10.16 -17.90
N VAL A 168 15.15 -11.41 -18.27
CA VAL A 168 16.44 -12.07 -18.02
C VAL A 168 17.55 -11.41 -18.83
N GLU A 169 17.33 -11.17 -20.13
CA GLU A 169 18.28 -10.46 -21.00
C GLU A 169 18.57 -9.05 -20.47
N ALA A 170 17.57 -8.35 -19.93
CA ALA A 170 17.71 -7.02 -19.35
C ALA A 170 18.52 -6.98 -18.03
N THR A 171 18.87 -8.14 -17.46
CA THR A 171 19.71 -8.25 -16.25
C THR A 171 21.18 -8.57 -16.54
N PHE A 172 21.54 -8.86 -17.79
CA PHE A 172 22.92 -8.98 -18.28
C PHE A 172 23.52 -7.60 -18.64
#